data_AF-A0A445L0J1-F1
#
_entry.id   AF-A0A445L0J1-F1
#
_cell.length_a   1.000
_cell.length_b   1.000
_cell.length_c   1.000
_cell.angle_alpha   90.00
_cell.angle_beta   90.00
_cell.angle_gamma   90.00
#
_symmetry.space_group_name_H-M   'P 1'
#
loop_
_entity.id
_entity.type
_entity.pdbx_description
1 polymer ?
#
loop_
_entity_poly.entity_id
_entity_poly.type
_entity_poly.pdbx_seq_one_letter_code
_entity_poly.pdbx_strand_id
1 'polypeptide(L)'
;MLIVCLINTHCSSSQRLCHINFSSHNPTHAHLKPKTTNTLHFRYMDDHRNSTPKNAIGLCLLPQELIQNIFLSLVLPEIIRLKLVNKSFSRIISDHAFVRQCNNFSTSTTWLFVYKKRWLRDAVLHAFTDRSSDRWFRIPISELLKPIHFHGEDLYFLAASNNVFLFASNTVLEVVAVNLITVTVKKIPPSPLGPRGTSSWRRSGMKLVTDSSGSGQFRFMFAEFVDNRPVLFAYESETDTWKSTEAEEDNNKEFSFSFSPRGASHVFLNVVHGPMESVLVAATPECDKPVVLRPRFNVTEANDDLTVGFSWGNVMDMLHVYGDGYMMIVKSEGGNTRNVRVLKGVELWGLSLNGRKWEFVSAVPGVIEKPYAAMMGCLEEKNGVVRAALVSNCEGVWDMTWLSFDTRWNRWTFMPLPDCKMKGWNMAGISFSSGLTLP
;
A
#
# COMPACT_ATOMS: atom_id res chain seq x y z
N MET A 1 -9.14 -21.43 24.23
CA MET A 1 -9.33 -20.22 23.39
C MET A 1 -10.38 -19.38 24.07
N LEU A 2 -10.01 -18.21 24.58
CA LEU A 2 -10.88 -17.32 25.36
C LEU A 2 -10.99 -16.01 24.58
N ILE A 3 -12.15 -15.74 23.99
CA ILE A 3 -12.48 -14.38 23.53
C ILE A 3 -13.20 -13.71 24.70
N VAL A 4 -12.58 -12.69 25.30
CA VAL A 4 -13.20 -11.85 26.32
C VAL A 4 -13.73 -10.61 25.64
N CYS A 5 -15.05 -10.52 25.48
CA CYS A 5 -15.71 -9.25 25.15
C CYS A 5 -16.03 -8.51 26.44
N LEU A 6 -15.51 -7.29 26.61
CA LEU A 6 -15.96 -6.36 27.65
C LEU A 6 -17.26 -5.69 27.17
N ILE A 7 -18.36 -6.02 27.83
CA ILE A 7 -19.66 -5.39 27.63
C ILE A 7 -19.73 -4.18 28.57
N ASN A 8 -19.81 -2.96 28.02
CA ASN A 8 -20.05 -1.75 28.79
C ASN A 8 -21.50 -1.32 28.56
N THR A 9 -22.41 -1.73 29.46
CA THR A 9 -23.79 -1.24 29.47
C THR A 9 -23.90 -0.08 30.46
N HIS A 10 -24.26 1.11 29.95
CA HIS A 10 -24.63 2.26 30.77
C HIS A 10 -25.94 1.96 31.52
N CYS A 11 -25.84 1.43 32.74
CA CYS A 11 -26.64 1.73 33.93
C CYS A 11 -26.38 0.65 35.00
N SER A 12 -26.00 1.11 36.21
CA SER A 12 -25.90 0.37 37.48
C SER A 12 -25.21 -1.02 37.46
N SER A 13 -23.93 -1.01 37.85
CA SER A 13 -23.28 -2.04 38.69
C SER A 13 -23.65 -3.51 38.45
N SER A 14 -23.35 -4.05 37.26
CA SER A 14 -23.04 -5.47 37.09
C SER A 14 -22.28 -5.69 35.77
N GLN A 15 -20.96 -5.84 35.84
CA GLN A 15 -20.18 -6.31 34.69
C GLN A 15 -20.44 -7.81 34.52
N ARG A 16 -21.10 -8.22 33.43
CA ARG A 16 -21.23 -9.64 33.06
C ARG A 16 -20.17 -9.99 32.03
N LEU A 17 -19.21 -10.84 32.42
CA LEU A 17 -18.32 -11.53 31.47
C LEU A 17 -19.11 -12.64 30.77
N CYS A 18 -19.21 -12.58 29.45
CA CYS A 18 -19.62 -13.72 28.63
C CYS A 18 -18.39 -14.42 28.07
N HIS A 19 -18.22 -15.71 28.38
CA HIS A 19 -17.12 -16.53 27.91
C HIS A 19 -17.51 -17.26 26.62
N ILE A 20 -16.83 -16.94 25.51
CA ILE A 20 -16.95 -17.70 24.25
C ILE A 20 -15.72 -18.61 24.15
N ASN A 21 -15.94 -19.91 24.34
CA ASN A 21 -14.90 -20.95 24.27
C ASN A 21 -14.92 -21.62 22.90
N PHE A 22 -13.74 -21.77 22.30
CA PHE A 22 -13.51 -22.71 21.21
C PHE A 22 -12.56 -23.80 21.73
N SER A 23 -12.99 -25.07 21.67
CA SER A 23 -12.22 -26.19 22.21
C SER A 23 -11.31 -26.81 21.16
N SER A 24 -10.08 -27.13 21.57
CA SER A 24 -9.27 -28.21 21.02
C SER A 24 -8.48 -28.81 22.18
N HIS A 25 -8.64 -30.10 22.47
CA HIS A 25 -7.83 -30.82 23.45
C HIS A 25 -7.16 -32.01 22.77
N ASN A 26 -5.85 -32.13 22.94
CA ASN A 26 -5.26 -33.31 23.56
C ASN A 26 -3.95 -32.96 24.28
N PRO A 27 -3.56 -33.70 25.34
CA PRO A 27 -2.55 -33.28 26.31
C PRO A 27 -1.17 -33.89 26.03
N THR A 28 -0.09 -33.15 26.31
CA THR A 28 0.96 -33.49 27.32
C THR A 28 2.24 -32.63 27.16
N HIS A 29 2.68 -32.12 28.32
CA HIS A 29 4.02 -31.67 28.75
C HIS A 29 4.84 -30.58 28.03
N ALA A 30 4.77 -29.39 28.66
CA ALA A 30 5.87 -28.64 29.30
C ALA A 30 6.75 -27.64 28.50
N HIS A 31 6.83 -26.44 29.12
CA HIS A 31 7.73 -25.29 28.93
C HIS A 31 7.50 -24.32 27.75
N LEU A 32 6.91 -23.14 28.04
CA LEU A 32 7.52 -21.79 27.89
C LEU A 32 6.49 -20.64 27.91
N LYS A 33 6.87 -19.56 28.61
CA LYS A 33 6.55 -18.10 28.54
C LYS A 33 5.23 -17.62 27.89
N PRO A 34 4.53 -16.62 28.47
CA PRO A 34 3.30 -16.09 27.90
C PRO A 34 3.61 -15.11 26.75
N LYS A 35 3.16 -15.43 25.54
CA LYS A 35 2.87 -14.48 24.45
C LYS A 35 1.39 -14.56 24.14
N THR A 36 0.61 -13.60 24.62
CA THR A 36 -0.80 -13.43 24.27
C THR A 36 -0.90 -12.94 22.82
N THR A 37 -1.34 -13.82 21.93
CA THR A 37 -1.61 -13.54 20.52
C THR A 37 -3.06 -13.93 20.23
N ASN A 38 -3.89 -12.99 19.77
CA ASN A 38 -5.30 -13.23 19.44
C ASN A 38 -5.43 -13.37 17.91
N THR A 39 -5.38 -14.61 17.41
CA THR A 39 -5.56 -14.93 15.99
C THR A 39 -6.79 -15.84 15.81
N LEU A 40 -7.71 -15.47 14.92
CA LEU A 40 -8.82 -16.35 14.49
C LEU A 40 -8.34 -17.33 13.42
N HIS A 41 -8.21 -18.60 13.77
CA HIS A 41 -7.96 -19.72 12.85
C HIS A 41 -9.28 -20.40 12.48
N PHE A 42 -9.63 -20.37 11.20
CA PHE A 42 -10.66 -21.27 10.64
C PHE A 42 -9.94 -22.50 10.05
N ARG A 43 -10.09 -23.66 10.69
CA ARG A 43 -9.75 -24.96 10.09
C ARG A 43 -11.01 -25.61 9.53
N TYR A 44 -10.87 -26.19 8.35
CA TYR A 44 -11.85 -27.11 7.75
C TYR A 44 -12.01 -28.32 8.71
N MET A 45 -13.23 -28.67 9.10
CA MET A 45 -13.48 -29.88 9.88
C MET A 45 -13.74 -31.04 8.93
N ASP A 46 -12.80 -31.98 8.88
CA ASP A 46 -13.11 -33.36 8.54
C ASP A 46 -13.79 -34.01 9.75
N ASP A 47 -14.88 -34.72 9.46
CA ASP A 47 -15.67 -35.52 10.37
C ASP A 47 -14.79 -36.33 11.33
N HIS A 48 -15.00 -36.19 12.65
CA HIS A 48 -15.04 -37.30 13.61
C HIS A 48 -15.64 -36.86 14.97
N ARG A 49 -16.87 -37.34 15.21
CA ARG A 49 -17.54 -37.69 16.48
C ARG A 49 -17.22 -36.88 17.77
N ASN A 50 -18.18 -36.00 18.10
CA ASN A 50 -18.79 -35.73 19.42
C ASN A 50 -17.91 -35.57 20.66
N SER A 51 -17.67 -34.30 21.01
CA SER A 51 -17.62 -33.80 22.40
C SER A 51 -17.91 -32.28 22.39
N THR A 52 -19.17 -31.91 22.16
CA THR A 52 -19.63 -30.52 22.25
C THR A 52 -19.89 -30.17 23.72
N PRO A 53 -19.23 -29.15 24.30
CA PRO A 53 -19.56 -28.71 25.66
C PRO A 53 -21.00 -28.17 25.69
N LYS A 54 -21.81 -28.63 26.65
CA LYS A 54 -23.26 -28.41 26.76
C LYS A 54 -23.74 -26.94 26.76
N ASN A 55 -22.83 -25.96 26.84
CA ASN A 55 -23.15 -24.53 26.93
C ASN A 55 -22.50 -23.66 25.82
N ALA A 56 -22.06 -24.24 24.70
CA ALA A 56 -21.51 -23.44 23.60
C ALA A 56 -22.63 -22.76 22.80
N ILE A 57 -22.76 -21.44 22.94
CA ILE A 57 -23.62 -20.62 22.07
C ILE A 57 -22.91 -20.46 20.73
N GLY A 58 -23.51 -20.96 19.66
CA GLY A 58 -23.01 -20.77 18.30
C GLY A 58 -23.10 -19.30 17.87
N LEU A 59 -22.14 -18.82 17.06
CA LEU A 59 -22.09 -17.44 16.55
C LEU A 59 -23.42 -17.00 15.90
N CYS A 60 -24.10 -17.90 15.20
CA CYS A 60 -25.38 -17.64 14.54
C CYS A 60 -26.56 -17.43 15.51
N LEU A 61 -26.38 -17.71 16.80
CA LEU A 61 -27.40 -17.52 17.84
C LEU A 61 -27.22 -16.19 18.59
N LEU A 62 -26.19 -15.41 18.27
CA LEU A 62 -26.00 -14.08 18.82
C LEU A 62 -27.02 -13.10 18.18
N PRO A 63 -27.45 -12.06 18.92
CA PRO A 63 -28.15 -10.92 18.35
C PRO A 63 -27.43 -10.34 17.13
N GLN A 64 -28.20 -9.93 16.12
CA GLN A 64 -27.66 -9.47 14.84
C GLN A 64 -26.71 -8.28 15.01
N GLU A 65 -27.00 -7.38 15.95
CA GLU A 65 -26.18 -6.20 16.25
C GLU A 65 -24.81 -6.60 16.79
N LEU A 66 -24.74 -7.68 17.59
CA LEU A 66 -23.46 -8.21 18.07
C LEU A 66 -22.67 -8.86 16.94
N ILE A 67 -23.33 -9.61 16.05
CA ILE A 67 -22.69 -10.21 14.88
C ILE A 67 -22.13 -9.10 13.97
N GLN A 68 -22.91 -8.05 13.71
CA GLN A 68 -22.48 -6.88 12.95
C GLN A 68 -21.23 -6.24 13.56
N ASN A 69 -21.24 -5.96 14.86
CA ASN A 69 -20.08 -5.39 15.56
C ASN A 69 -18.84 -6.29 15.50
N ILE A 70 -19.01 -7.61 15.63
CA ILE A 70 -17.92 -8.57 15.45
C ILE A 70 -17.36 -8.46 14.03
N PHE A 71 -18.22 -8.47 13.01
CA PHE A 71 -17.77 -8.42 11.62
C PHE A 71 -17.08 -7.09 11.28
N LEU A 72 -17.54 -5.98 11.84
CA LEU A 72 -16.91 -4.68 11.66
C LEU A 72 -15.50 -4.62 12.26
N SER A 73 -15.17 -5.47 13.24
CA SER A 73 -13.81 -5.56 13.81
C SER A 73 -12.81 -6.30 12.92
N LEU A 74 -13.31 -7.04 11.92
CA LEU A 74 -12.51 -7.83 11.00
C LEU A 74 -12.00 -7.00 9.82
N VAL A 75 -10.97 -7.51 9.14
CA VAL A 75 -10.49 -6.91 7.88
C VAL A 75 -11.22 -7.50 6.68
N LEU A 76 -11.25 -6.77 5.57
CA LEU A 76 -12.11 -7.13 4.44
C LEU A 76 -11.92 -8.56 3.90
N PRO A 77 -10.69 -9.10 3.72
CA PRO A 77 -10.51 -10.48 3.28
C PRO A 77 -11.19 -11.53 4.18
N GLU A 78 -11.37 -11.24 5.47
CA GLU A 78 -12.06 -12.11 6.43
C GLU A 78 -13.58 -11.97 6.28
N ILE A 79 -14.07 -10.73 6.16
CA ILE A 79 -15.49 -10.43 5.96
C ILE A 79 -16.01 -11.12 4.70
N ILE A 80 -15.28 -11.03 3.58
CA ILE A 80 -15.66 -11.68 2.32
C ILE A 80 -15.77 -13.19 2.49
N ARG A 81 -14.86 -13.82 3.23
CA ARG A 81 -14.94 -15.26 3.51
C ARG A 81 -16.17 -15.62 4.33
N LEU A 82 -16.55 -14.80 5.30
CA LEU A 82 -17.76 -15.02 6.11
C LEU A 82 -19.06 -14.99 5.28
N LYS A 83 -19.09 -14.20 4.19
CA LYS A 83 -20.20 -14.18 3.24
C LYS A 83 -20.49 -15.56 2.65
N LEU A 84 -19.46 -16.41 2.52
CA LEU A 84 -19.58 -17.77 1.97
C LEU A 84 -19.97 -18.82 3.01
N VAL A 85 -19.92 -18.50 4.31
CA VAL A 85 -20.13 -19.48 5.39
C VAL A 85 -21.61 -19.68 5.72
N ASN A 86 -22.42 -18.61 5.68
CA ASN A 86 -23.82 -18.67 6.11
C ASN A 86 -24.69 -17.62 5.39
N LYS A 87 -25.92 -18.00 5.02
CA LYS A 87 -26.90 -17.08 4.38
C LYS A 87 -27.23 -15.85 5.24
N SER A 88 -27.35 -16.01 6.56
CA SER A 88 -27.57 -14.91 7.49
C SER A 88 -26.39 -13.94 7.49
N PHE A 89 -25.16 -14.45 7.51
CA PHE A 89 -23.95 -13.61 7.41
C PHE A 89 -23.88 -12.89 6.07
N SER A 90 -24.22 -13.57 4.98
CA SER A 90 -24.30 -12.96 3.66
C SER A 90 -25.31 -11.81 3.63
N ARG A 91 -26.48 -11.98 4.25
CA ARG A 91 -27.50 -10.93 4.39
C ARG A 91 -26.99 -9.74 5.21
N ILE A 92 -26.32 -9.99 6.33
CA ILE A 92 -25.73 -8.93 7.16
C ILE A 92 -24.65 -8.16 6.39
N ILE A 93 -23.75 -8.86 5.70
CA ILE A 93 -22.61 -8.25 5.00
C ILE A 93 -23.06 -7.47 3.75
N SER A 94 -24.20 -7.85 3.17
CA SER A 94 -24.78 -7.17 2.00
C SER A 94 -25.79 -6.08 2.39
N ASP A 95 -26.01 -5.85 3.69
CA ASP A 95 -26.87 -4.76 4.18
C ASP A 95 -26.21 -3.40 3.93
N HIS A 96 -26.97 -2.44 3.42
CA HIS A 96 -26.44 -1.13 3.03
C HIS A 96 -25.86 -0.34 4.22
N ALA A 97 -26.46 -0.43 5.41
CA ALA A 97 -25.94 0.24 6.60
C ALA A 97 -24.62 -0.39 7.04
N PHE A 98 -24.54 -1.73 7.01
CA PHE A 98 -23.30 -2.45 7.28
C PHE A 98 -22.19 -2.10 6.28
N VAL A 99 -22.48 -2.12 4.97
CA VAL A 99 -21.52 -1.78 3.91
C VAL A 99 -20.98 -0.37 4.12
N ARG A 100 -21.87 0.62 4.32
CA ARG A 100 -21.46 2.01 4.58
C ARG A 100 -20.54 2.11 5.78
N GLN A 101 -20.88 1.45 6.89
CA GLN A 101 -20.07 1.50 8.10
C GLN A 101 -18.73 0.78 7.94
N CYS A 102 -18.72 -0.38 7.29
CA CYS A 102 -17.52 -1.14 6.97
C CYS A 102 -16.56 -0.34 6.06
N ASN A 103 -17.10 0.32 5.03
CA ASN A 103 -16.33 1.15 4.12
C ASN A 103 -15.75 2.38 4.82
N ASN A 104 -16.51 3.03 5.70
CA ASN A 104 -15.97 4.13 6.51
C ASN A 104 -14.74 3.69 7.34
N PHE A 105 -14.80 2.53 8.00
CA PHE A 105 -13.63 2.01 8.72
C PHE A 105 -12.49 1.59 7.79
N SER A 106 -12.81 1.05 6.61
CA SER A 106 -11.78 0.62 5.66
C SER A 106 -11.07 1.80 5.01
N THR A 107 -11.74 2.93 4.74
CA THR A 107 -11.10 4.10 4.11
C THR A 107 -9.94 4.69 4.93
N SER A 108 -9.94 4.56 6.25
CA SER A 108 -8.82 4.99 7.11
C SER A 108 -7.72 3.93 7.25
N THR A 109 -7.98 2.71 6.81
CA THR A 109 -7.04 1.59 6.84
C THR A 109 -6.05 1.71 5.70
N THR A 110 -4.79 1.38 5.98
CA THR A 110 -3.72 1.34 4.97
C THR A 110 -3.36 -0.11 4.69
N TRP A 111 -3.20 -0.45 3.42
CA TRP A 111 -2.71 -1.75 2.99
C TRP A 111 -1.35 -1.61 2.33
N LEU A 112 -0.44 -2.51 2.69
CA LEU A 112 0.82 -2.76 1.99
C LEU A 112 0.69 -4.03 1.17
N PHE A 113 0.92 -3.90 -0.13
CA PHE A 113 0.89 -5.02 -1.06
C PHE A 113 2.29 -5.28 -1.60
N VAL A 114 2.70 -6.55 -1.57
CA VAL A 114 3.97 -7.02 -2.11
C VAL A 114 3.69 -8.14 -3.09
N TYR A 115 4.18 -7.99 -4.31
CA TYR A 115 4.03 -8.98 -5.36
C TYR A 115 5.36 -9.67 -5.64
N LYS A 116 5.36 -10.99 -5.48
CA LYS A 116 6.51 -11.82 -5.78
C LYS A 116 6.39 -12.34 -7.20
N LYS A 117 7.44 -12.12 -8.00
CA LYS A 117 7.57 -12.68 -9.34
C LYS A 117 7.67 -14.21 -9.24
N ARG A 118 6.64 -14.89 -9.72
CA ARG A 118 6.53 -16.33 -9.88
C ARG A 118 5.80 -16.58 -11.19
N TRP A 119 5.99 -17.78 -11.73
CA TRP A 119 5.15 -18.31 -12.82
C TRP A 119 3.69 -17.95 -12.58
N LEU A 120 2.97 -17.51 -13.61
CA LEU A 120 1.62 -16.96 -13.48
C LEU A 120 0.69 -17.86 -12.65
N ARG A 121 0.78 -19.19 -12.79
CA ARG A 121 -0.01 -20.17 -12.01
C ARG A 121 0.17 -20.07 -10.50
N ASP A 122 1.33 -19.62 -10.04
CA ASP A 122 1.76 -19.51 -8.65
C ASP A 122 1.86 -18.03 -8.18
N ALA A 123 1.31 -17.10 -8.97
CA ALA A 123 1.30 -15.67 -8.69
C ALA A 123 0.47 -15.35 -7.45
N VAL A 124 1.12 -14.77 -6.44
CA VAL A 124 0.49 -14.40 -5.16
C VAL A 124 0.85 -12.96 -4.82
N LEU A 125 -0.18 -12.18 -4.55
CA LEU A 125 -0.05 -10.88 -3.92
C LEU A 125 -0.15 -11.06 -2.41
N HIS A 126 0.89 -10.65 -1.71
CA HIS A 126 0.93 -10.62 -0.25
C HIS A 126 0.40 -9.27 0.22
N ALA A 127 -0.58 -9.28 1.10
CA ALA A 127 -1.24 -8.09 1.61
C ALA A 127 -1.11 -8.03 3.13
N PHE A 128 -0.73 -6.87 3.65
CA PHE A 128 -0.68 -6.59 5.08
C PHE A 128 -1.39 -5.27 5.34
N THR A 129 -1.99 -5.11 6.52
CA THR A 129 -2.67 -3.87 6.88
C THR A 129 -2.32 -3.45 8.29
N ASP A 130 -2.23 -2.14 8.49
CA ASP A 130 -2.04 -1.50 9.80
C ASP A 130 -3.13 -1.84 10.83
N ARG A 131 -4.29 -2.31 10.37
CA ARG A 131 -5.38 -2.78 11.23
C ARG A 131 -5.20 -4.22 11.72
N SER A 132 -4.42 -5.03 11.00
CA SER A 132 -4.12 -6.42 11.38
C SER A 132 -2.73 -6.49 11.99
N SER A 133 -2.59 -7.04 13.20
CA SER A 133 -1.32 -6.94 13.92
C SER A 133 -0.35 -8.10 13.69
N ASP A 134 -0.75 -9.21 13.05
CA ASP A 134 0.05 -10.45 13.13
C ASP A 134 0.19 -11.30 11.86
N ARG A 135 -0.45 -10.95 10.73
CA ARG A 135 -0.44 -11.84 9.56
C ARG A 135 -0.49 -11.18 8.19
N TRP A 136 0.16 -11.84 7.24
CA TRP A 136 0.01 -11.58 5.81
C TRP A 136 -1.18 -12.34 5.23
N PHE A 137 -1.99 -11.65 4.44
CA PHE A 137 -3.01 -12.24 3.59
C PHE A 137 -2.39 -12.61 2.24
N ARG A 138 -2.76 -13.78 1.71
CA ARG A 138 -2.31 -14.26 0.42
C ARG A 138 -3.47 -14.22 -0.55
N ILE A 139 -3.32 -13.45 -1.62
CA ILE A 139 -4.34 -13.28 -2.65
C ILE A 139 -3.80 -13.97 -3.92
N PRO A 140 -4.42 -15.09 -4.35
CA PRO A 140 -4.02 -15.76 -5.58
C PRO A 140 -4.46 -14.92 -6.77
N ILE A 141 -3.50 -14.23 -7.39
CA ILE A 141 -3.77 -13.35 -8.53
C ILE A 141 -3.96 -14.16 -9.82
N SER A 142 -3.36 -15.34 -9.88
CA SER A 142 -3.46 -16.28 -11.01
C SER A 142 -4.90 -16.58 -11.42
N GLU A 143 -5.76 -16.82 -10.43
CA GLU A 143 -7.19 -17.11 -10.62
C GLU A 143 -7.95 -15.92 -11.18
N LEU A 144 -7.65 -14.71 -10.69
CA LEU A 144 -8.30 -13.49 -11.14
C LEU A 144 -7.93 -13.15 -12.58
N LEU A 145 -6.70 -13.46 -12.99
CA LEU A 145 -6.18 -13.16 -14.32
C LEU A 145 -6.54 -14.18 -15.39
N LYS A 146 -7.16 -15.32 -15.05
CA LYS A 146 -7.59 -16.36 -16.02
C LYS A 146 -8.36 -15.85 -17.24
N PRO A 147 -9.23 -14.83 -17.14
CA PRO A 147 -9.92 -14.29 -18.31
C PRO A 147 -8.98 -13.69 -19.38
N ILE A 148 -7.73 -13.38 -19.02
CA ILE A 148 -6.73 -12.81 -19.92
C ILE A 148 -5.62 -13.84 -20.17
N HIS A 149 -5.33 -14.09 -21.45
CA HIS A 149 -4.28 -15.02 -21.86
C HIS A 149 -2.92 -14.31 -21.86
N PHE A 150 -2.14 -14.51 -20.81
CA PHE A 150 -0.76 -14.02 -20.72
C PHE A 150 0.29 -15.08 -21.08
N HIS A 151 -0.08 -16.17 -21.76
CA HIS A 151 0.84 -17.22 -22.24
C HIS A 151 1.90 -17.71 -21.23
N GLY A 152 1.59 -17.69 -19.93
CA GLY A 152 2.51 -18.12 -18.86
C GLY A 152 3.55 -17.07 -18.42
N GLU A 153 3.41 -15.82 -18.85
CA GLU A 153 4.34 -14.73 -18.59
C GLU A 153 4.34 -14.25 -17.13
N ASP A 154 5.48 -13.69 -16.74
CA ASP A 154 5.63 -13.02 -15.46
C ASP A 154 5.08 -11.59 -15.54
N LEU A 155 4.10 -11.29 -14.69
CA LEU A 155 3.57 -9.95 -14.51
C LEU A 155 4.39 -9.15 -13.49
N TYR A 156 4.19 -7.84 -13.54
CA TYR A 156 4.75 -6.89 -12.60
C TYR A 156 3.64 -6.07 -11.97
N PHE A 157 3.69 -5.92 -10.66
CA PHE A 157 2.71 -5.14 -9.91
C PHE A 157 3.17 -3.68 -9.88
N LEU A 158 2.31 -2.78 -10.35
CA LEU A 158 2.66 -1.38 -10.55
C LEU A 158 2.13 -0.49 -9.43
N ALA A 159 0.83 -0.59 -9.13
CA ALA A 159 0.16 0.26 -8.16
C ALA A 159 -1.13 -0.40 -7.67
N ALA A 160 -1.60 0.02 -6.50
CA ALA A 160 -2.92 -0.31 -5.99
C ALA A 160 -3.62 0.95 -5.46
N SER A 161 -4.94 1.01 -5.63
CA SER A 161 -5.78 2.08 -5.10
C SER A 161 -7.16 1.51 -4.84
N ASN A 162 -7.64 1.60 -3.59
CA ASN A 162 -8.82 0.90 -3.10
C ASN A 162 -8.84 -0.57 -3.59
N ASN A 163 -9.87 -0.95 -4.35
CA ASN A 163 -10.09 -2.31 -4.84
C ASN A 163 -9.37 -2.63 -6.14
N VAL A 164 -8.69 -1.66 -6.78
CA VAL A 164 -8.12 -1.78 -8.12
C VAL A 164 -6.60 -1.93 -8.06
N PHE A 165 -6.08 -2.90 -8.81
CA PHE A 165 -4.68 -3.32 -8.80
C PHE A 165 -4.15 -3.33 -10.23
N LEU A 166 -3.06 -2.61 -10.45
CA LEU A 166 -2.47 -2.45 -11.77
C LEU A 166 -1.29 -3.42 -11.96
N PHE A 167 -1.32 -4.16 -13.06
CA PHE A 167 -0.26 -5.06 -13.46
C PHE A 167 0.20 -4.76 -14.89
N ALA A 168 1.46 -5.04 -15.19
CA ALA A 168 1.99 -4.98 -16.55
C ALA A 168 2.72 -6.27 -16.93
N SER A 169 2.62 -6.64 -18.21
CA SER A 169 3.48 -7.66 -18.83
C SER A 169 4.64 -7.03 -19.59
N ASN A 170 5.80 -7.68 -19.53
CA ASN A 170 6.97 -7.29 -20.33
C ASN A 170 6.91 -7.77 -21.78
N THR A 171 6.36 -8.94 -22.04
CA THR A 171 6.50 -9.56 -23.36
C THR A 171 5.44 -9.04 -24.32
N VAL A 172 4.18 -9.01 -23.87
CA VAL A 172 3.08 -8.45 -24.68
C VAL A 172 2.97 -6.92 -24.56
N LEU A 173 3.71 -6.30 -23.63
CA LEU A 173 3.75 -4.84 -23.41
C LEU A 173 2.38 -4.24 -23.06
N GLU A 174 1.58 -5.00 -22.31
CA GLU A 174 0.20 -4.66 -21.94
C GLU A 174 0.08 -4.33 -20.46
N VAL A 175 -0.89 -3.47 -20.15
CA VAL A 175 -1.26 -3.10 -18.78
C VAL A 175 -2.68 -3.58 -18.51
N VAL A 176 -2.90 -4.16 -17.34
CA VAL A 176 -4.22 -4.64 -16.90
C VAL A 176 -4.54 -4.16 -15.50
N ALA A 177 -5.81 -3.83 -15.30
CA ALA A 177 -6.37 -3.49 -14.00
C ALA A 177 -7.24 -4.66 -13.52
N VAL A 178 -7.02 -5.08 -12.27
CA VAL A 178 -7.78 -6.13 -11.58
C VAL A 178 -8.55 -5.49 -10.45
N ASN A 179 -9.87 -5.71 -10.39
CA ASN A 179 -10.68 -5.37 -9.22
C ASN A 179 -10.86 -6.62 -8.35
N LEU A 180 -10.32 -6.60 -7.13
CA LEU A 180 -10.33 -7.77 -6.25
C LEU A 180 -11.71 -8.13 -5.72
N ILE A 181 -12.62 -7.17 -5.64
CA ILE A 181 -13.92 -7.33 -4.99
C ILE A 181 -14.98 -7.76 -5.99
N THR A 182 -14.99 -7.15 -7.16
CA THR A 182 -15.87 -7.56 -8.25
C THR A 182 -15.30 -8.72 -9.06
N VAL A 183 -14.03 -9.10 -8.84
CA VAL A 183 -13.33 -10.18 -9.54
C VAL A 183 -13.36 -9.94 -11.07
N THR A 184 -13.13 -8.67 -11.44
CA THR A 184 -13.09 -8.25 -12.85
C THR A 184 -11.67 -7.89 -13.25
N VAL A 185 -11.36 -8.12 -14.53
CA VAL A 185 -10.10 -7.70 -15.12
C VAL A 185 -10.39 -6.89 -16.37
N LYS A 186 -9.70 -5.76 -16.48
CA LYS A 186 -9.80 -4.85 -17.62
C LYS A 186 -8.42 -4.66 -18.23
N LYS A 187 -8.34 -4.88 -19.54
CA LYS A 187 -7.15 -4.55 -20.33
C LYS A 187 -7.17 -3.06 -20.65
N ILE A 188 -6.08 -2.37 -20.32
CA ILE A 188 -5.93 -0.95 -20.63
C ILE A 188 -5.41 -0.86 -22.08
N PRO A 189 -6.01 -0.01 -22.94
CA PRO A 189 -5.51 0.19 -24.30
C PRO A 189 -4.07 0.73 -24.28
N PRO A 190 -3.27 0.48 -25.34
CA PRO A 190 -1.90 0.96 -25.43
C PRO A 190 -1.81 2.47 -25.14
N SER A 191 -0.73 2.87 -24.46
CA SER A 191 -0.52 4.28 -24.15
C SER A 191 -0.40 5.11 -25.44
N PRO A 192 -0.71 6.42 -25.40
CA PRO A 192 -0.49 7.31 -26.56
C PRO A 192 0.96 7.34 -27.05
N LEU A 193 1.92 6.94 -26.21
CA LEU A 193 3.33 6.80 -26.55
C LEU A 193 3.70 5.41 -27.10
N GLY A 194 2.71 4.56 -27.38
CA GLY A 194 2.86 3.20 -27.87
C GLY A 194 3.03 2.15 -26.76
N PRO A 195 3.33 0.89 -27.15
CA PRO A 195 3.60 -0.22 -26.23
C PRO A 195 4.85 0.02 -25.37
N ARG A 196 4.80 -0.39 -24.11
CA ARG A 196 5.84 -0.07 -23.10
C ARG A 196 6.19 -1.26 -22.23
N GLY A 197 7.49 -1.47 -22.02
CA GLY A 197 8.01 -2.47 -21.09
C GLY A 197 7.89 -2.04 -19.64
N THR A 198 8.03 -2.98 -18.71
CA THR A 198 7.84 -2.74 -17.27
C THR A 198 8.88 -1.80 -16.66
N SER A 199 10.09 -1.71 -17.22
CA SER A 199 11.10 -0.74 -16.79
C SER A 199 10.66 0.71 -17.03
N SER A 200 9.85 0.96 -18.07
CA SER A 200 9.24 2.27 -18.34
C SER A 200 8.16 2.62 -17.33
N TRP A 201 7.50 1.61 -16.75
CA TRP A 201 6.42 1.77 -15.78
C TRP A 201 6.88 1.87 -14.32
N ARG A 202 8.10 1.43 -13.98
CA ARG A 202 8.59 1.39 -12.58
C ARG A 202 9.05 2.74 -12.00
N ARG A 203 8.63 3.85 -12.59
CA ARG A 203 9.05 5.20 -12.15
C ARG A 203 8.01 5.77 -11.20
N SER A 204 8.44 6.63 -10.28
CA SER A 204 7.53 7.47 -9.45
C SER A 204 6.73 8.50 -10.27
N GLY A 205 6.78 8.40 -11.60
CA GLY A 205 6.02 9.20 -12.55
C GLY A 205 4.66 8.62 -12.90
N MET A 206 4.14 7.66 -12.14
CA MET A 206 2.79 7.12 -12.31
C MET A 206 1.98 7.09 -11.03
N LYS A 207 0.65 7.09 -11.16
CA LYS A 207 -0.30 6.90 -10.06
C LYS A 207 -1.57 6.23 -10.54
N LEU A 208 -2.14 5.38 -9.68
CA LEU A 208 -3.49 4.85 -9.84
C LEU A 208 -4.40 5.59 -8.85
N VAL A 209 -5.51 6.13 -9.35
CA VAL A 209 -6.49 6.86 -8.54
C VAL A 209 -7.85 6.25 -8.76
N THR A 210 -8.49 5.79 -7.71
CA THR A 210 -9.90 5.36 -7.75
C THR A 210 -10.81 6.39 -7.13
N ASP A 211 -12.05 6.46 -7.60
CA ASP A 211 -13.08 7.24 -6.92
C ASP A 211 -13.40 6.62 -5.54
N SER A 212 -13.72 7.49 -4.60
CA SER A 212 -14.22 7.20 -3.26
C SER A 212 -15.59 6.51 -3.25
N SER A 213 -16.37 6.62 -4.34
CA SER A 213 -17.70 6.01 -4.46
C SER A 213 -17.71 4.48 -4.48
N GLY A 214 -16.55 3.84 -4.68
CA GLY A 214 -16.46 2.38 -4.74
C GLY A 214 -17.00 1.76 -6.04
N SER A 215 -17.32 2.58 -7.04
CA SER A 215 -17.83 2.15 -8.36
C SER A 215 -16.90 1.21 -9.12
N GLY A 216 -15.64 1.11 -8.69
CA GLY A 216 -14.58 0.37 -9.39
C GLY A 216 -14.00 1.14 -10.57
N GLN A 217 -14.49 2.36 -10.84
CA GLN A 217 -13.89 3.27 -11.80
C GLN A 217 -12.55 3.78 -11.27
N PHE A 218 -11.60 3.94 -12.18
CA PHE A 218 -10.25 4.36 -11.87
C PHE A 218 -9.67 5.22 -13.00
N ARG A 219 -8.67 6.01 -12.62
CA ARG A 219 -7.80 6.75 -13.51
C ARG A 219 -6.38 6.25 -13.34
N PHE A 220 -5.75 5.87 -14.44
CA PHE A 220 -4.33 5.53 -14.48
C PHE A 220 -3.57 6.69 -15.10
N MET A 221 -2.67 7.30 -14.33
CA MET A 221 -1.97 8.52 -14.72
C MET A 221 -0.47 8.25 -14.78
N PHE A 222 0.20 8.82 -15.78
CA PHE A 222 1.66 8.92 -15.77
C PHE A 222 2.12 10.19 -16.48
N ALA A 223 3.33 10.65 -16.17
CA ALA A 223 3.90 11.84 -16.78
C ALA A 223 5.29 11.56 -17.37
N GLU A 224 5.56 12.14 -18.53
CA GLU A 224 6.84 11.98 -19.25
C GLU A 224 7.18 13.21 -20.09
N PHE A 225 8.44 13.33 -20.49
CA PHE A 225 8.86 14.31 -21.49
C PHE A 225 8.50 13.84 -22.91
N VAL A 226 7.76 14.67 -23.64
CA VAL A 226 7.54 14.55 -25.09
C VAL A 226 8.07 15.82 -25.73
N ASP A 227 9.02 15.70 -26.64
CA ASP A 227 9.65 16.85 -27.30
C ASP A 227 10.12 17.94 -26.31
N ASN A 228 10.77 17.49 -25.22
CA ASN A 228 11.28 18.32 -24.12
C ASN A 228 10.19 19.10 -23.33
N ARG A 229 8.93 18.69 -23.42
CA ARG A 229 7.81 19.22 -22.63
C ARG A 229 7.26 18.13 -21.69
N PRO A 230 7.03 18.41 -20.40
CA PRO A 230 6.34 17.47 -19.53
C PRO A 230 4.88 17.33 -19.95
N VAL A 231 4.45 16.11 -20.26
CA VAL A 231 3.07 15.79 -20.66
C VAL A 231 2.49 14.79 -19.67
N LEU A 232 1.28 15.10 -19.19
CA LEU A 232 0.45 14.20 -18.40
C LEU A 232 -0.39 13.32 -19.33
N PHE A 233 -0.33 12.02 -19.11
CA PHE A 233 -1.20 11.03 -19.75
C PHE A 233 -2.14 10.46 -18.69
N ALA A 234 -3.44 10.49 -18.96
CA ALA A 234 -4.46 9.97 -18.07
C ALA A 234 -5.39 9.03 -18.84
N TYR A 235 -5.45 7.78 -18.41
CA TYR A 235 -6.46 6.82 -18.86
C TYR A 235 -7.64 6.83 -17.90
N GLU A 236 -8.84 6.96 -18.44
CA GLU A 236 -10.09 6.95 -17.68
C GLU A 236 -10.88 5.67 -17.95
N SER A 237 -11.11 4.87 -16.92
CA SER A 237 -11.74 3.55 -17.09
C SER A 237 -13.21 3.62 -17.49
N GLU A 238 -13.89 4.72 -17.15
CA GLU A 238 -15.31 4.96 -17.44
C GLU A 238 -15.56 5.18 -18.93
N THR A 239 -14.78 6.08 -19.54
CA THR A 239 -14.88 6.38 -20.98
C THR A 239 -14.03 5.46 -21.84
N ASP A 240 -13.11 4.71 -21.23
CA ASP A 240 -12.13 3.84 -21.89
C ASP A 240 -11.18 4.61 -22.83
N THR A 241 -10.84 5.85 -22.47
CA THR A 241 -10.03 6.74 -23.31
C THR A 241 -8.77 7.24 -22.62
N TRP A 242 -7.78 7.60 -23.44
CA TRP A 242 -6.60 8.32 -23.02
C TRP A 242 -6.74 9.81 -23.30
N LYS A 243 -6.40 10.65 -22.32
CA LYS A 243 -6.21 12.09 -22.45
C LYS A 243 -4.73 12.40 -22.31
N SER A 244 -4.21 13.26 -23.18
CA SER A 244 -2.84 13.78 -23.11
C SER A 244 -2.92 15.29 -22.93
N THR A 245 -2.26 15.82 -21.91
CA THR A 245 -2.28 17.24 -21.58
C THR A 245 -0.87 17.72 -21.29
N GLU A 246 -0.38 18.70 -22.04
CA GLU A 246 0.90 19.36 -21.73
C GLU A 246 0.78 20.07 -20.38
N ALA A 247 1.75 19.86 -19.50
CA ALA A 247 1.81 20.57 -18.22
C ALA A 247 2.40 21.96 -18.43
N GLU A 248 1.74 22.98 -17.88
CA GLU A 248 2.19 24.36 -17.99
C GLU A 248 3.15 24.72 -16.84
N GLU A 249 4.16 25.52 -17.13
CA GLU A 249 4.91 26.21 -16.08
C GLU A 249 4.06 27.35 -15.53
N ASP A 250 3.95 27.46 -14.21
CA ASP A 250 3.25 28.58 -13.60
C ASP A 250 4.13 29.84 -13.63
N ASN A 251 3.87 30.69 -14.63
CA ASN A 251 4.57 31.96 -14.84
C ASN A 251 4.07 33.07 -13.89
N ASN A 252 3.00 32.86 -13.14
CA ASN A 252 2.50 33.86 -12.20
C ASN A 252 3.28 33.80 -10.88
N LYS A 253 3.92 34.92 -10.53
CA LYS A 253 4.68 35.08 -9.28
C LYS A 253 3.79 35.09 -8.03
N GLU A 254 2.48 35.19 -8.21
CA GLU A 254 1.46 35.00 -7.17
C GLU A 254 0.75 33.67 -7.42
N PHE A 255 1.11 32.66 -6.64
CA PHE A 255 0.30 31.45 -6.46
C PHE A 255 -1.07 31.86 -5.86
N SER A 256 -2.02 32.27 -6.70
CA SER A 256 -3.39 32.62 -6.29
C SER A 256 -4.41 31.51 -6.56
N PHE A 257 -3.94 30.29 -6.76
CA PHE A 257 -4.75 29.09 -6.54
C PHE A 257 -4.35 28.46 -5.21
N SER A 258 -5.34 27.92 -4.51
CA SER A 258 -5.26 27.17 -3.25
C SER A 258 -4.43 25.88 -3.37
N PHE A 259 -3.22 25.97 -3.88
CA PHE A 259 -2.27 24.89 -4.03
C PHE A 259 -1.52 24.72 -2.71
N SER A 260 -1.98 23.80 -1.87
CA SER A 260 -1.22 23.32 -0.73
C SER A 260 -0.56 22.00 -1.10
N PRO A 261 0.72 21.97 -1.50
CA PRO A 261 1.36 20.73 -1.94
C PRO A 261 1.45 19.66 -0.85
N ARG A 262 1.24 20.05 0.41
CA ARG A 262 1.10 19.13 1.55
C ARG A 262 -0.39 19.02 1.92
N GLY A 263 -0.94 17.82 1.86
CA GLY A 263 -2.30 17.51 2.32
C GLY A 263 -3.45 17.98 1.41
N ALA A 264 -3.19 18.51 0.22
CA ALA A 264 -4.25 18.74 -0.78
C ALA A 264 -4.45 17.51 -1.68
N SER A 265 -5.61 17.44 -2.35
CA SER A 265 -6.04 16.38 -3.27
C SER A 265 -5.21 16.25 -4.56
N HIS A 266 -3.97 16.72 -4.59
CA HIS A 266 -3.14 16.70 -5.78
C HIS A 266 -2.43 15.35 -5.96
N VAL A 267 -2.28 14.97 -7.22
CA VAL A 267 -1.47 13.86 -7.70
C VAL A 267 -0.12 14.42 -8.13
N PHE A 268 0.96 13.91 -7.53
CA PHE A 268 2.32 14.28 -7.88
C PHE A 268 2.99 13.14 -8.64
N LEU A 269 3.48 13.44 -9.85
CA LEU A 269 4.14 12.48 -10.72
C LEU A 269 5.56 12.96 -11.00
N ASN A 270 6.56 12.18 -10.58
CA ASN A 270 7.96 12.51 -10.81
C ASN A 270 8.38 12.15 -12.24
N VAL A 271 8.75 13.16 -13.03
CA VAL A 271 9.16 13.00 -14.44
C VAL A 271 10.67 12.81 -14.55
N VAL A 272 11.43 13.67 -13.87
CA VAL A 272 12.90 13.63 -13.83
C VAL A 272 13.37 13.78 -12.40
N HIS A 273 14.28 12.89 -12.01
CA HIS A 273 14.97 12.90 -10.73
C HIS A 273 16.47 12.70 -10.96
N GLY A 274 17.13 13.74 -11.45
CA GLY A 274 18.56 13.75 -11.70
C GLY A 274 19.33 14.51 -10.62
N PRO A 275 20.66 14.31 -10.53
CA PRO A 275 21.51 15.03 -9.60
C PRO A 275 21.40 16.56 -9.58
N MET A 276 20.95 17.12 -10.69
CA MET A 276 20.90 18.55 -10.95
C MET A 276 19.50 19.06 -11.24
N GLU A 277 18.51 18.16 -11.33
CA GLU A 277 17.18 18.51 -11.79
C GLU A 277 16.13 17.60 -11.16
N SER A 278 15.08 18.21 -10.60
CA SER A 278 13.88 17.51 -10.19
C SER A 278 12.70 18.17 -10.89
N VAL A 279 11.92 17.37 -11.62
CA VAL A 279 10.73 17.82 -12.35
C VAL A 279 9.56 16.93 -11.95
N LEU A 280 8.50 17.56 -11.47
CA LEU A 280 7.25 16.89 -11.15
C LEU A 280 6.12 17.53 -11.95
N VAL A 281 5.13 16.71 -12.29
CA VAL A 281 3.83 17.19 -12.73
C VAL A 281 2.86 17.05 -11.56
N ALA A 282 2.26 18.16 -11.15
CA ALA A 282 1.17 18.19 -10.19
C ALA A 282 -0.15 18.32 -10.95
N ALA A 283 -1.13 17.50 -10.63
CA ALA A 283 -2.45 17.55 -11.23
C ALA A 283 -3.52 17.31 -10.17
N THR A 284 -4.71 17.89 -10.35
CA THR A 284 -5.88 17.42 -9.60
C THR A 284 -6.33 16.07 -10.15
N PRO A 285 -7.15 15.29 -9.42
CA PRO A 285 -7.68 14.05 -9.93
C PRO A 285 -8.42 14.26 -11.26
N GLU A 286 -9.13 15.38 -11.43
CA GLU A 286 -9.90 15.75 -12.62
C GLU A 286 -9.02 16.08 -13.84
N CYS A 287 -7.72 16.32 -13.65
CA CYS A 287 -6.74 16.55 -14.73
C CYS A 287 -7.05 17.76 -15.61
N ASP A 288 -7.63 18.82 -15.06
CA ASP A 288 -8.04 20.00 -15.85
C ASP A 288 -6.86 20.89 -16.23
N LYS A 289 -5.86 21.00 -15.35
CA LYS A 289 -4.67 21.82 -15.59
C LYS A 289 -3.43 21.28 -14.87
N PRO A 290 -2.65 20.37 -15.49
CA PRO A 290 -1.40 19.91 -14.91
C PRO A 290 -0.36 21.03 -14.87
N VAL A 291 0.37 21.12 -13.77
CA VAL A 291 1.38 22.16 -13.51
C VAL A 291 2.75 21.52 -13.36
N VAL A 292 3.76 22.13 -13.96
CA VAL A 292 5.16 21.71 -13.82
C VAL A 292 5.75 22.33 -12.56
N LEU A 293 6.31 21.48 -11.70
CA LEU A 293 7.08 21.87 -10.52
C LEU A 293 8.55 21.50 -10.71
N ARG A 294 9.45 22.43 -10.39
CA ARG A 294 10.90 22.23 -10.50
C ARG A 294 11.59 22.47 -9.15
N PRO A 295 11.33 21.64 -8.13
CA PRO A 295 11.89 21.84 -6.81
C PRO A 295 13.41 21.71 -6.81
N ARG A 296 14.08 22.60 -6.09
CA ARG A 296 15.53 22.58 -5.86
C ARG A 296 15.87 22.38 -4.40
N PHE A 297 17.04 21.82 -4.11
CA PHE A 297 17.56 21.79 -2.75
C PHE A 297 18.14 23.17 -2.39
N ASN A 298 17.91 23.62 -1.16
CA ASN A 298 18.52 24.86 -0.67
C ASN A 298 19.97 24.56 -0.27
N VAL A 299 20.93 24.92 -1.12
CA VAL A 299 22.37 24.62 -0.89
C VAL A 299 22.95 25.47 0.24
N THR A 300 22.33 26.59 0.58
CA THR A 300 22.86 27.61 1.51
C THR A 300 22.57 27.39 3.00
N GLU A 301 21.75 26.39 3.37
CA GLU A 301 21.39 26.07 4.78
C GLU A 301 21.79 24.65 5.18
N ALA A 302 22.74 24.06 4.46
CA ALA A 302 23.27 22.75 4.79
C ALA A 302 24.04 22.84 6.12
N ASN A 303 23.43 22.39 7.21
CA ASN A 303 24.21 21.83 8.32
C ASN A 303 25.10 20.73 7.73
N ASP A 304 26.37 20.68 8.14
CA ASP A 304 27.38 19.70 7.66
C ASP A 304 26.94 18.22 7.78
N ASP A 305 25.85 17.93 8.50
CA ASP A 305 25.27 16.60 8.70
C ASP A 305 24.06 16.26 7.80
N LEU A 306 23.46 17.25 7.13
CA LEU A 306 22.35 17.03 6.20
C LEU A 306 22.90 16.70 4.81
N THR A 307 22.33 15.69 4.17
CA THR A 307 22.76 15.27 2.83
C THR A 307 22.16 16.20 1.79
N VAL A 308 22.69 17.43 1.71
CA VAL A 308 22.21 18.44 0.77
C VAL A 308 22.83 18.18 -0.60
N GLY A 309 21.95 17.96 -1.58
CA GLY A 309 22.30 17.82 -2.98
C GLY A 309 22.78 16.42 -3.32
N PHE A 310 22.46 16.01 -4.54
CA PHE A 310 22.97 14.80 -5.15
C PHE A 310 24.49 14.94 -5.32
N SER A 311 25.21 14.70 -4.24
CA SER A 311 26.65 14.90 -4.14
C SER A 311 27.34 13.93 -5.09
N TRP A 312 28.09 14.51 -6.03
CA TRP A 312 28.78 13.82 -7.12
C TRP A 312 29.80 12.77 -6.66
N GLY A 313 30.12 12.71 -5.36
CA GLY A 313 31.08 11.77 -4.80
C GLY A 313 30.53 10.40 -4.42
N ASN A 314 29.24 10.29 -4.03
CA ASN A 314 28.67 9.06 -3.43
C ASN A 314 27.23 8.76 -3.89
N VAL A 315 26.85 9.12 -5.13
CA VAL A 315 25.51 8.84 -5.70
C VAL A 315 25.14 7.36 -5.61
N MET A 316 26.13 6.46 -5.55
CA MET A 316 25.89 5.03 -5.41
C MET A 316 25.29 4.66 -4.05
N ASP A 317 25.47 5.44 -2.98
CA ASP A 317 25.12 5.03 -1.61
C ASP A 317 23.71 5.45 -1.15
N MET A 318 22.96 6.12 -2.03
CA MET A 318 21.64 6.68 -1.71
C MET A 318 20.52 6.07 -2.56
N LEU A 319 19.40 5.74 -1.91
CA LEU A 319 18.15 5.39 -2.58
C LEU A 319 17.11 6.48 -2.32
N HIS A 320 16.55 7.06 -3.39
CA HIS A 320 15.45 8.00 -3.34
C HIS A 320 14.12 7.28 -3.59
N VAL A 321 13.14 7.49 -2.70
CA VAL A 321 11.78 6.97 -2.84
C VAL A 321 10.81 8.15 -2.84
N TYR A 322 10.07 8.33 -3.92
CA TYR A 322 9.14 9.45 -4.07
C TYR A 322 7.68 9.00 -3.95
N GLY A 323 6.83 9.89 -3.46
CA GLY A 323 5.37 9.71 -3.43
C GLY A 323 4.68 10.94 -2.88
N ASP A 324 3.54 11.31 -3.45
CA ASP A 324 2.61 12.31 -2.89
C ASP A 324 3.22 13.64 -2.44
N GLY A 325 4.20 14.17 -3.19
CA GLY A 325 4.86 15.44 -2.86
C GLY A 325 5.92 15.32 -1.76
N TYR A 326 6.27 14.09 -1.39
CA TYR A 326 7.36 13.76 -0.47
C TYR A 326 8.43 12.92 -1.17
N MET A 327 9.61 12.94 -0.57
CA MET A 327 10.76 12.13 -0.94
C MET A 327 11.40 11.59 0.32
N MET A 328 11.71 10.31 0.32
CA MET A 328 12.53 9.68 1.35
C MET A 328 13.92 9.38 0.78
N ILE A 329 14.95 9.80 1.51
CA ILE A 329 16.35 9.51 1.19
C ILE A 329 16.86 8.45 2.15
N VAL A 330 17.25 7.31 1.59
CA VAL A 330 17.83 6.18 2.32
C VAL A 330 19.34 6.27 2.21
N LYS A 331 20.03 6.51 3.32
CA LYS A 331 21.49 6.61 3.39
C LYS A 331 22.11 5.27 3.72
N SER A 332 23.17 4.90 3.01
CA SER A 332 23.87 3.64 3.23
C SER A 332 25.38 3.80 3.22
N GLU A 333 26.09 2.82 3.77
CA GLU A 333 27.55 2.74 3.77
C GLU A 333 28.02 1.40 3.17
N GLY A 334 29.20 1.41 2.55
CA GLY A 334 29.88 0.22 2.02
C GLY A 334 29.57 -0.11 0.54
N GLY A 335 30.25 -1.11 -0.02
CA GLY A 335 30.02 -1.54 -1.41
C GLY A 335 31.21 -2.12 -2.18
N ASN A 336 32.43 -2.10 -1.64
CA ASN A 336 33.62 -2.35 -2.48
C ASN A 336 34.04 -3.82 -2.68
N THR A 337 33.52 -4.80 -1.94
CA THR A 337 34.01 -6.20 -2.04
C THR A 337 32.94 -7.30 -2.12
N ARG A 338 31.69 -7.04 -1.70
CA ARG A 338 30.59 -8.05 -1.73
C ARG A 338 29.27 -7.55 -2.31
N ASN A 339 29.19 -6.33 -2.85
CA ASN A 339 27.94 -5.67 -3.25
C ASN A 339 26.87 -5.60 -2.14
N VAL A 340 27.28 -5.73 -0.87
CA VAL A 340 26.42 -5.55 0.30
C VAL A 340 26.66 -4.17 0.87
N ARG A 341 25.58 -3.44 1.09
CA ARG A 341 25.52 -2.13 1.72
C ARG A 341 24.86 -2.25 3.07
N VAL A 342 25.11 -1.28 3.95
CA VAL A 342 24.47 -1.21 5.26
C VAL A 342 23.65 0.07 5.27
N LEU A 343 22.34 -0.05 5.45
CA LEU A 343 21.46 1.09 5.77
C LEU A 343 22.02 1.77 7.02
N LYS A 344 22.03 3.10 7.05
CA LYS A 344 22.53 3.90 8.17
C LYS A 344 21.53 4.93 8.67
N GLY A 345 20.74 5.49 7.75
CA GLY A 345 19.76 6.51 8.09
C GLY A 345 18.70 6.66 7.02
N VAL A 346 17.59 7.25 7.42
CA VAL A 346 16.46 7.56 6.54
C VAL A 346 16.01 8.99 6.83
N GLU A 347 15.99 9.82 5.80
CA GLU A 347 15.47 11.19 5.86
C GLU A 347 14.17 11.30 5.08
N LEU A 348 13.30 12.18 5.57
CA LEU A 348 12.07 12.58 4.91
C LEU A 348 12.19 14.04 4.49
N TRP A 349 11.87 14.28 3.23
CA TRP A 349 11.84 15.58 2.59
C TRP A 349 10.45 15.79 1.97
N GLY A 350 9.98 17.03 1.93
CA GLY A 350 8.69 17.40 1.39
C GLY A 350 8.80 18.60 0.47
N LEU A 351 7.90 18.70 -0.51
CA LEU A 351 7.77 19.92 -1.31
C LEU A 351 7.43 21.10 -0.39
N SER A 352 8.10 22.22 -0.61
CA SER A 352 7.74 23.52 -0.04
C SER A 352 6.34 23.94 -0.49
N LEU A 353 5.67 24.84 0.24
CA LEU A 353 4.32 25.30 -0.09
C LEU A 353 4.16 25.89 -1.51
N ASN A 354 5.22 26.48 -2.07
CA ASN A 354 5.21 27.01 -3.44
C ASN A 354 5.71 26.00 -4.50
N GLY A 355 6.01 24.75 -4.10
CA GLY A 355 6.50 23.68 -4.98
C GLY A 355 7.90 23.91 -5.56
N ARG A 356 8.63 24.96 -5.17
CA ARG A 356 9.94 25.34 -5.75
C ARG A 356 11.14 24.77 -5.00
N LYS A 357 10.95 24.20 -3.81
CA LYS A 357 12.04 23.63 -3.01
C LYS A 357 11.69 22.26 -2.45
N TRP A 358 12.72 21.45 -2.29
CA TRP A 358 12.69 20.31 -1.37
C TRP A 358 13.12 20.80 0.01
N GLU A 359 12.29 20.56 1.01
CA GLU A 359 12.54 20.95 2.40
C GLU A 359 12.71 19.71 3.27
N PHE A 360 13.72 19.73 4.13
CA PHE A 360 13.90 18.69 5.13
C PHE A 360 12.71 18.72 6.10
N VAL A 361 12.12 17.55 6.34
CA VAL A 361 10.97 17.39 7.25
C VAL A 361 11.44 16.76 8.55
N SER A 362 12.08 15.60 8.48
CA SER A 362 12.50 14.84 9.65
C SER A 362 13.46 13.72 9.25
N ALA A 363 14.21 13.18 10.20
CA ALA A 363 14.98 11.96 10.05
C ALA A 363 14.45 10.90 11.00
N VAL A 364 14.49 9.64 10.58
CA VAL A 364 14.08 8.53 11.44
C VAL A 364 15.03 8.46 12.64
N PRO A 365 14.52 8.48 13.88
CA PRO A 365 15.37 8.48 15.07
C PRO A 365 16.02 7.10 15.29
N GLY A 366 17.27 7.11 15.77
CA GLY A 366 18.04 5.92 16.11
C GLY A 366 18.92 5.38 14.97
N VAL A 367 19.71 4.35 15.30
CA VAL A 367 20.61 3.69 14.34
C VAL A 367 19.84 2.57 13.63
N ILE A 368 19.68 2.69 12.31
CA ILE A 368 19.07 1.64 11.49
C ILE A 368 20.18 0.91 10.76
N GLU A 369 20.96 0.07 11.45
CA GLU A 369 22.00 -0.73 10.80
C GLU A 369 21.42 -2.01 10.22
N LYS A 370 21.30 -2.06 8.89
CA LYS A 370 20.73 -3.21 8.20
C LYS A 370 21.44 -3.52 6.89
N PRO A 371 22.05 -4.71 6.75
CA PRO A 371 22.72 -5.09 5.51
C PRO A 371 21.70 -5.41 4.41
N TYR A 372 22.02 -5.02 3.18
CA TYR A 372 21.24 -5.33 1.99
C TYR A 372 22.12 -5.33 0.73
N ALA A 373 21.78 -6.20 -0.22
CA ALA A 373 22.36 -6.21 -1.57
C ALA A 373 21.48 -5.44 -2.57
N ALA A 374 20.16 -5.49 -2.40
CA ALA A 374 19.21 -4.70 -3.16
C ALA A 374 18.14 -4.12 -2.23
N MET A 375 17.69 -2.90 -2.51
CA MET A 375 16.59 -2.27 -1.78
C MET A 375 15.68 -1.52 -2.75
N MET A 376 14.39 -1.57 -2.48
CA MET A 376 13.38 -0.75 -3.13
C MET A 376 12.40 -0.23 -2.10
N GLY A 377 11.64 0.79 -2.44
CA GLY A 377 10.58 1.26 -1.58
C GLY A 377 9.45 1.93 -2.31
N CYS A 378 8.36 2.15 -1.59
CA CYS A 378 7.26 3.01 -1.99
C CYS A 378 6.93 3.97 -0.85
N LEU A 379 6.38 5.12 -1.22
CA LEU A 379 5.98 6.17 -0.30
C LEU A 379 4.57 6.63 -0.66
N GLU A 380 3.73 6.86 0.34
CA GLU A 380 2.37 7.39 0.19
C GLU A 380 2.10 8.38 1.33
N GLU A 381 1.48 9.52 1.04
CA GLU A 381 0.94 10.41 2.06
C GLU A 381 -0.58 10.31 2.07
N LYS A 382 -1.13 10.11 3.27
CA LYS A 382 -2.57 10.13 3.46
C LYS A 382 -2.92 10.59 4.86
N ASN A 383 -3.83 11.56 4.93
CA ASN A 383 -4.43 12.11 6.15
C ASN A 383 -3.40 12.72 7.12
N GLY A 384 -2.34 13.35 6.61
CA GLY A 384 -1.26 13.91 7.42
C GLY A 384 -0.29 12.86 7.94
N VAL A 385 -0.29 11.66 7.36
CA VAL A 385 0.64 10.59 7.72
C VAL A 385 1.35 10.14 6.46
N VAL A 386 2.66 10.36 6.44
CA VAL A 386 3.55 9.86 5.39
C VAL A 386 3.98 8.45 5.74
N ARG A 387 3.74 7.50 4.84
CA ARG A 387 4.06 6.09 5.03
C ARG A 387 5.09 5.69 4.00
N ALA A 388 6.09 4.95 4.45
CA ALA A 388 7.12 4.41 3.60
C ALA A 388 7.30 2.93 3.91
N ALA A 389 7.40 2.12 2.86
CA ALA A 389 7.79 0.73 2.98
C ALA A 389 9.10 0.54 2.23
N LEU A 390 10.11 0.04 2.94
CA LEU A 390 11.41 -0.33 2.42
C LEU A 390 11.51 -1.85 2.40
N VAL A 391 11.88 -2.40 1.26
CA VAL A 391 12.05 -3.83 1.09
C VAL A 391 13.46 -4.09 0.60
N SER A 392 14.21 -4.80 1.43
CA SER A 392 15.61 -5.14 1.22
C SER A 392 15.77 -6.62 0.95
N ASN A 393 16.70 -6.99 0.07
CA ASN A 393 17.19 -8.34 -0.10
C ASN A 393 18.65 -8.42 0.32
N CYS A 394 19.01 -9.38 1.16
CA CYS A 394 20.40 -9.75 1.43
C CYS A 394 20.52 -11.27 1.28
N GLU A 395 21.40 -11.73 0.38
CA GLU A 395 21.66 -13.16 0.14
C GLU A 395 20.37 -13.98 -0.13
N GLY A 396 19.39 -13.39 -0.81
CA GLY A 396 18.12 -14.05 -1.13
C GLY A 396 17.10 -14.08 0.01
N VAL A 397 17.39 -13.47 1.16
CA VAL A 397 16.43 -13.25 2.25
C VAL A 397 15.84 -11.85 2.12
N TRP A 398 14.51 -11.78 2.07
CA TRP A 398 13.79 -10.50 2.05
C TRP A 398 13.44 -10.05 3.46
N ASP A 399 13.63 -8.77 3.71
CA ASP A 399 13.17 -8.11 4.93
C ASP A 399 12.49 -6.77 4.60
N MET A 400 11.46 -6.43 5.35
CA MET A 400 10.58 -5.31 5.07
C MET A 400 10.48 -4.39 6.29
N THR A 401 10.53 -3.09 6.05
CA THR A 401 10.41 -2.07 7.08
C THR A 401 9.32 -1.10 6.69
N TRP A 402 8.26 -1.01 7.49
CA TRP A 402 7.21 0.00 7.33
C TRP A 402 7.44 1.11 8.36
N LEU A 403 7.69 2.30 7.85
CA LEU A 403 7.84 3.55 8.58
C LEU A 403 6.62 4.42 8.37
N SER A 404 6.11 5.04 9.43
CA SER A 404 5.08 6.07 9.32
C SER A 404 5.51 7.31 10.07
N PHE A 405 5.37 8.46 9.44
CA PHE A 405 5.64 9.77 10.03
C PHE A 405 4.35 10.57 10.08
N ASP A 406 3.92 10.91 11.29
CA ASP A 406 2.79 11.79 11.48
C ASP A 406 3.23 13.26 11.40
N THR A 407 2.73 13.99 10.41
CA THR A 407 3.13 15.37 10.16
C THR A 407 2.55 16.34 11.19
N ARG A 408 1.48 15.99 11.90
CA ARG A 408 0.86 16.84 12.93
C ARG A 408 1.61 16.73 14.24
N TRP A 409 2.04 15.53 14.60
CA TRP A 409 2.75 15.27 15.85
C TRP A 409 4.28 15.21 15.71
N ASN A 410 4.80 15.35 14.49
CA ASN A 410 6.23 15.24 14.17
C ASN A 410 6.84 13.96 14.77
N ARG A 411 6.17 12.83 14.56
CA ARG A 411 6.49 11.58 15.24
C ARG A 411 6.60 10.43 14.26
N TRP A 412 7.72 9.72 14.37
CA TRP A 412 7.93 8.44 13.70
C TRP A 412 7.31 7.29 14.47
N THR A 413 6.70 6.36 13.75
CA THR A 413 6.28 5.06 14.23
C THR A 413 6.80 3.96 13.31
N PHE A 414 7.30 2.90 13.92
CA PHE A 414 7.73 1.69 13.23
C PHE A 414 6.61 0.67 13.32
N MET A 415 6.17 0.16 12.18
CA MET A 415 5.17 -0.88 12.14
C MET A 415 5.87 -2.24 12.05
N PRO A 416 5.73 -3.11 13.07
CA PRO A 416 6.32 -4.44 13.02
C PRO A 416 5.61 -5.25 11.93
N LEU A 417 6.38 -5.74 10.97
CA LEU A 417 5.88 -6.63 9.93
C LEU A 417 6.21 -8.08 10.31
N PRO A 418 5.23 -9.01 10.26
CA PRO A 418 5.54 -10.42 10.42
C PRO A 418 6.42 -10.90 9.27
N ASP A 419 7.25 -11.92 9.50
CA ASP A 419 8.07 -12.51 8.44
C ASP A 419 7.16 -13.07 7.33
N CYS A 420 7.30 -12.52 6.12
CA CYS A 420 6.55 -12.94 4.94
C CYS A 420 7.09 -14.28 4.35
N LYS A 421 8.21 -14.80 4.89
CA LYS A 421 8.93 -16.00 4.45
C LYS A 421 9.28 -15.98 2.96
N MET A 422 9.43 -14.77 2.40
CA MET A 422 9.78 -14.57 1.00
C MET A 422 11.28 -14.84 0.82
N LYS A 423 11.61 -15.78 -0.08
CA LYS A 423 13.00 -16.12 -0.47
C LYS A 423 13.28 -15.90 -1.96
N GLY A 424 14.55 -15.78 -2.33
CA GLY A 424 15.02 -15.65 -3.72
C GLY A 424 15.15 -14.19 -4.17
N TRP A 425 15.33 -13.95 -5.46
CA TRP A 425 15.69 -12.63 -6.01
C TRP A 425 14.53 -11.88 -6.70
N ASN A 426 13.35 -12.50 -6.71
CA ASN A 426 12.30 -12.22 -7.69
C ASN A 426 11.13 -11.43 -7.08
N MET A 427 11.34 -10.17 -6.66
CA MET A 427 10.23 -9.26 -6.36
C MET A 427 9.78 -8.53 -7.64
N ALA A 428 8.47 -8.41 -7.84
CA ALA A 428 7.89 -7.80 -9.03
C ALA A 428 7.04 -6.56 -8.75
N GLY A 429 6.92 -6.11 -7.50
CA GLY A 429 6.32 -4.82 -7.16
C GLY A 429 5.96 -4.68 -5.69
N ILE A 430 5.82 -3.43 -5.27
CA ILE A 430 5.33 -3.03 -3.95
C ILE A 430 4.47 -1.77 -4.11
N SER A 431 3.37 -1.68 -3.37
CA SER A 431 2.54 -0.47 -3.34
C SER A 431 1.80 -0.39 -2.01
N PHE A 432 1.60 0.83 -1.53
CA PHE A 432 0.50 1.11 -0.62
C PHE A 432 -0.82 1.20 -1.38
N SER A 433 -1.92 1.12 -0.64
CA SER A 433 -3.25 1.42 -1.12
C SER A 433 -4.11 1.89 0.05
N SER A 434 -5.03 2.79 -0.26
CA SER A 434 -6.22 3.03 0.54
C SER A 434 -7.05 1.75 0.70
N GLY A 435 -7.76 1.65 1.83
CA GLY A 435 -8.43 0.42 2.22
C GLY A 435 -9.42 -0.14 1.22
N LEU A 436 -9.45 -1.47 1.18
CA LEU A 436 -10.38 -2.24 0.38
C LEU A 436 -11.83 -1.99 0.87
N THR A 437 -12.78 -1.87 -0.04
CA THR A 437 -14.19 -1.58 0.26
C THR A 437 -15.14 -2.67 -0.23
N LEU A 438 -16.27 -2.85 0.45
CA LEU A 438 -17.41 -3.63 -0.04
C LEU A 438 -18.16 -2.87 -1.16
N PRO A 439 -18.73 -3.59 -2.13
CA PRO A 439 -19.49 -3.00 -3.24
C PRO A 439 -20.88 -2.54 -2.84
#